data_AF-A0A1M5PG33-F1
#
_entry.id   AF-A0A1M5PG33-F1
#
_cell.length_a   1.000
_cell.length_b   1.000
_cell.length_c   1.000
_cell.angle_alpha   90.00
_cell.angle_beta   90.00
_cell.angle_gamma   90.00
#
_symmetry.space_group_name_H-M   'P 1'
#
loop_
_entity.id
_entity.type
_entity.pdbx_description
1 polymer ?
#
loop_
_entity_poly.entity_id
_entity_poly.type
_entity_poly.pdbx_seq_one_letter_code
_entity_poly.pdbx_strand_id
1 'polypeptide(L)'
;MIRTLKISAAIAIAGAFSVAQAATCPSESYGAISFKSYGDNKCVAIIDATGDQRNDAINIPNTVTVDSVYYFRNGAEDVMNANSTLFLPFEVKKGCKVDGSTLKRITSITYNATDAVWRARADYIDMTKDSLTANTPYLFSYTHGLVKDGIGYIGFGGGCTFNLNTSSIPKKEFDASLDNMGQSTGLKGTWTFKGTYEKIVFDENTKKGVYGFASKTEGKFSIGQFVKAGTGASVPPMRAYLVYNSQGTMGKAAPGLSFAPAADNSDLLPPAIDVIENAECFQDGDGIFEVKNVLVKDAEGNSVLDDNGDAQYARTACIDGKSDARLQTLSIPEDVTVDSIAYNRTFAIGSGWNNPAVASTIVLPFTVSENQCISNAVFFDILNIRNWGQEDNLTWQIMVEQRDNSKPLIPNHPYIVLANDTNIIFNRAINGGYKKCAYNITYSNVLEDTVFSNVDGLPGTWTFKGTYEKITFNESSKKGVYGFAGNSQGDNITAGQFIKAGTGATVPPMRAYLKYNSAGVLAKAAAGTEIAEEDLPETIVVKFIDGDGSTTATGTMNTITGEITMDENKWFDMKGRMMNKKPTVKGTYYNKGQKVIIK
;
A
#
# COMPACT_ATOMS: atom_id res chain seq x y z
N MET A 1 23.04 -41.07 -21.00
CA MET A 1 23.47 -40.55 -22.32
C MET A 1 22.40 -39.67 -22.97
N ILE A 2 21.16 -40.14 -23.19
CA ILE A 2 20.06 -39.35 -23.79
C ILE A 2 19.76 -38.05 -22.99
N ARG A 3 19.69 -38.12 -21.66
CA ARG A 3 19.44 -36.96 -20.78
C ARG A 3 20.52 -35.88 -20.85
N THR A 4 21.79 -36.29 -20.81
CA THR A 4 22.94 -35.38 -20.90
C THR A 4 22.97 -34.67 -22.26
N LEU A 5 22.57 -35.35 -23.34
CA LEU A 5 22.38 -34.72 -24.65
C LEU A 5 21.25 -33.68 -24.64
N LYS A 6 20.13 -33.95 -23.95
CA LYS A 6 18.99 -33.02 -23.85
C LYS A 6 19.33 -31.74 -23.10
N ILE A 7 20.02 -31.85 -21.97
CA ILE A 7 20.49 -30.67 -21.21
C ILE A 7 21.47 -29.85 -22.05
N SER A 8 22.42 -30.49 -22.73
CA SER A 8 23.34 -29.79 -23.64
C SER A 8 22.61 -29.12 -24.81
N ALA A 9 21.54 -29.73 -25.35
CA ALA A 9 20.72 -29.13 -26.40
C ALA A 9 19.89 -27.95 -25.89
N ALA A 10 19.33 -28.02 -24.68
CA ALA A 10 18.63 -26.91 -24.03
C ALA A 10 19.54 -25.69 -23.86
N ILE A 11 20.77 -25.92 -23.41
CA ILE A 11 21.79 -24.87 -23.23
C ILE A 11 22.23 -24.28 -24.58
N ALA A 12 22.34 -25.12 -25.61
CA ALA A 12 22.65 -24.66 -26.96
C ALA A 12 21.52 -23.82 -27.58
N ILE A 13 20.26 -24.16 -27.31
CA ILE A 13 19.08 -23.40 -27.74
C ILE A 13 18.92 -22.09 -26.96
N ALA A 14 19.23 -22.10 -25.67
CA ALA A 14 19.29 -20.90 -24.83
C ALA A 14 20.55 -20.03 -25.07
N GLY A 15 21.39 -20.42 -26.03
CA GLY A 15 22.73 -19.88 -26.24
C GLY A 15 22.81 -18.37 -26.52
N ALA A 16 23.93 -17.80 -26.05
CA ALA A 16 24.48 -16.46 -26.34
C ALA A 16 23.96 -15.25 -25.54
N PHE A 17 24.01 -15.30 -24.20
CA PHE A 17 23.88 -14.08 -23.37
C PHE A 17 25.01 -13.92 -22.33
N SER A 18 26.25 -13.66 -22.76
CA SER A 18 27.26 -13.03 -21.87
C SER A 18 28.47 -12.49 -22.63
N VAL A 19 29.00 -11.35 -22.17
CA VAL A 19 30.27 -10.72 -22.57
C VAL A 19 31.30 -10.69 -21.42
N ALA A 20 30.96 -11.25 -20.26
CA ALA A 20 31.90 -11.39 -19.15
C ALA A 20 32.73 -12.68 -19.30
N GLN A 21 33.97 -12.64 -18.79
CA GLN A 21 34.95 -13.74 -18.81
C GLN A 21 35.17 -14.23 -17.37
N ALA A 22 34.71 -15.43 -17.04
CA ALA A 22 35.17 -16.16 -15.87
C ALA A 22 36.50 -16.90 -16.17
N ALA A 23 37.30 -17.12 -15.12
CA ALA A 23 38.48 -17.98 -15.18
C ALA A 23 38.10 -19.44 -15.47
N THR A 24 39.10 -20.26 -15.81
CA THR A 24 38.99 -21.70 -16.10
C THR A 24 37.90 -22.40 -15.29
N CYS A 25 36.95 -23.01 -15.99
CA CYS A 25 35.81 -23.69 -15.40
C CYS A 25 36.26 -24.95 -14.64
N PRO A 26 35.86 -25.14 -13.37
CA PRO A 26 36.29 -26.30 -12.60
C PRO A 26 35.71 -27.59 -13.17
N SER A 27 36.40 -28.71 -12.96
CA SER A 27 35.91 -30.05 -13.33
C SER A 27 35.13 -30.76 -12.21
N GLU A 28 35.17 -30.20 -11.00
CA GLU A 28 34.48 -30.74 -9.82
C GLU A 28 32.96 -30.55 -9.92
N SER A 29 32.19 -31.36 -9.18
CA SER A 29 30.74 -31.21 -9.04
C SER A 29 30.37 -31.21 -7.57
N TYR A 30 29.39 -30.40 -7.19
CA TYR A 30 28.91 -30.29 -5.82
C TYR A 30 27.42 -30.65 -5.77
N GLY A 31 27.11 -31.88 -5.40
CA GLY A 31 25.76 -32.43 -5.43
C GLY A 31 25.13 -32.32 -6.82
N ALA A 32 24.00 -31.62 -6.93
CA ALA A 32 23.31 -31.39 -8.21
C ALA A 32 23.98 -30.35 -9.12
N ILE A 33 25.07 -29.71 -8.69
CA ILE A 33 25.75 -28.64 -9.42
C ILE A 33 26.97 -29.21 -10.15
N SER A 34 27.01 -29.01 -11.47
CA SER A 34 28.17 -29.32 -12.31
C SER A 34 28.58 -28.09 -13.12
N PHE A 35 29.85 -28.04 -13.53
CA PHE A 35 30.38 -26.93 -14.32
C PHE A 35 30.79 -27.41 -15.70
N LYS A 36 30.52 -26.60 -16.72
CA LYS A 36 30.92 -26.89 -18.10
C LYS A 36 31.51 -25.65 -18.75
N SER A 37 32.64 -25.86 -19.42
CA SER A 37 33.18 -24.89 -20.35
C SER A 37 32.34 -24.86 -21.63
N TYR A 38 31.99 -23.68 -22.11
CA TYR A 38 31.29 -23.49 -23.38
C TYR A 38 32.05 -22.51 -24.28
N GLY A 39 32.63 -23.00 -25.37
CA GLY A 39 33.60 -22.24 -26.17
C GLY A 39 34.91 -21.99 -25.41
N ASP A 40 35.71 -21.04 -25.89
CA ASP A 40 37.10 -20.91 -25.45
C ASP A 40 37.26 -20.31 -24.04
N ASN A 41 36.28 -19.54 -23.51
CA ASN A 41 36.44 -18.78 -22.26
C ASN A 41 35.11 -18.53 -21.50
N LYS A 42 34.15 -19.47 -21.51
CA LYS A 42 32.93 -19.32 -20.69
C LYS A 42 32.73 -20.49 -19.77
N CYS A 43 32.40 -20.19 -18.51
CA CYS A 43 32.05 -21.17 -17.50
C CYS A 43 30.55 -21.11 -17.19
N VAL A 44 29.89 -22.26 -17.28
CA VAL A 44 28.45 -22.40 -17.03
C VAL A 44 28.24 -23.34 -15.86
N ALA A 45 27.49 -22.91 -14.85
CA ALA A 45 26.98 -23.80 -13.81
C ALA A 45 25.64 -24.41 -14.26
N ILE A 46 25.55 -25.74 -14.20
CA ILE A 46 24.35 -26.52 -14.50
C ILE A 46 23.88 -27.15 -13.20
N ILE A 47 22.66 -26.80 -12.79
CA ILE A 47 22.03 -27.33 -11.60
C ILE A 47 20.95 -28.31 -12.06
N ASP A 48 21.24 -29.60 -12.01
CA ASP A 48 20.30 -30.66 -12.38
C ASP A 48 19.50 -31.11 -11.15
N ALA A 49 18.46 -30.36 -10.79
CA ALA A 49 17.57 -30.69 -9.67
C ALA A 49 16.65 -31.91 -9.95
N THR A 50 16.89 -32.59 -11.07
CA THR A 50 16.15 -33.79 -11.51
C THR A 50 17.03 -35.02 -11.51
N GLY A 51 18.34 -34.82 -11.52
CA GLY A 51 19.38 -35.82 -11.69
C GLY A 51 19.39 -36.90 -10.61
N ASP A 52 20.34 -37.82 -10.75
CA ASP A 52 20.57 -38.86 -9.74
C ASP A 52 21.13 -38.25 -8.45
N GLN A 53 21.90 -37.16 -8.60
CA GLN A 53 22.49 -36.37 -7.51
C GLN A 53 21.54 -35.33 -6.91
N ARG A 54 20.24 -35.33 -7.28
CA ARG A 54 19.27 -34.30 -6.82
C ARG A 54 19.06 -34.24 -5.30
N ASN A 55 19.47 -35.28 -4.58
CA ASN A 55 19.35 -35.38 -3.13
C ASN A 55 20.70 -35.24 -2.42
N ASP A 56 21.80 -35.13 -3.16
CA ASP A 56 23.14 -35.04 -2.60
C ASP A 56 23.35 -33.65 -1.99
N ALA A 57 23.99 -33.60 -0.83
CA ALA A 57 24.30 -32.33 -0.19
C ALA A 57 25.18 -31.45 -1.10
N ILE A 58 24.90 -30.16 -1.10
CA ILE A 58 25.66 -29.18 -1.88
C ILE A 58 26.55 -28.42 -0.91
N ASN A 59 27.85 -28.60 -1.07
CA ASN A 59 28.86 -27.89 -0.30
C ASN A 59 29.93 -27.38 -1.27
N ILE A 60 29.97 -26.06 -1.47
CA ILE A 60 30.91 -25.35 -2.33
C ILE A 60 31.89 -24.65 -1.39
N PRO A 61 33.02 -25.30 -1.04
CA PRO A 61 33.91 -24.82 0.03
C PRO A 61 34.66 -23.54 -0.36
N ASN A 62 34.85 -23.32 -1.66
CA ASN A 62 35.53 -22.14 -2.21
C ASN A 62 34.64 -21.50 -3.24
N THR A 63 34.62 -20.16 -3.28
CA THR A 63 33.81 -19.41 -4.25
C THR A 63 34.18 -19.82 -5.69
N VAL A 64 33.19 -20.24 -6.47
CA VAL A 64 33.32 -20.52 -7.90
C VAL A 64 32.61 -19.43 -8.70
N THR A 65 33.35 -18.74 -9.56
CA THR A 65 32.78 -17.70 -10.44
C THR A 65 32.40 -18.30 -11.80
N VAL A 66 31.16 -18.07 -12.25
CA VAL A 66 30.65 -18.53 -13.54
C VAL A 66 29.96 -17.40 -14.31
N ASP A 67 29.84 -17.52 -15.62
CA ASP A 67 29.22 -16.51 -16.50
C ASP A 67 27.71 -16.68 -16.64
N SER A 68 27.20 -17.87 -16.36
CA SER A 68 25.77 -18.17 -16.38
C SER A 68 25.43 -19.38 -15.52
N VAL A 69 24.19 -19.43 -15.07
CA VAL A 69 23.64 -20.54 -14.30
C VAL A 69 22.36 -21.02 -14.96
N TYR A 70 22.23 -22.33 -15.16
CA TYR A 70 21.00 -22.95 -15.63
C TYR A 70 20.47 -23.93 -14.58
N TYR A 71 19.27 -23.65 -14.06
CA TYR A 71 18.60 -24.48 -13.08
C TYR A 71 17.51 -25.32 -13.75
N PHE A 72 17.71 -26.63 -13.82
CA PHE A 72 16.79 -27.57 -14.46
C PHE A 72 15.94 -28.30 -13.43
N ARG A 73 14.64 -28.41 -13.71
CA ARG A 73 13.71 -29.19 -12.89
C ARG A 73 12.66 -29.94 -13.71
N ASN A 74 12.34 -31.14 -13.23
CA ASN A 74 11.23 -31.99 -13.65
C ASN A 74 10.11 -31.59 -12.70
N GLY A 75 9.20 -30.81 -13.23
CA GLY A 75 8.07 -30.34 -12.45
C GLY A 75 6.87 -29.92 -13.29
N ALA A 76 6.88 -30.18 -14.60
CA ALA A 76 5.90 -29.60 -15.49
C ALA A 76 5.61 -30.46 -16.72
N GLU A 77 5.63 -31.79 -16.64
CA GLU A 77 4.84 -32.53 -17.63
C GLU A 77 3.34 -32.18 -17.46
N ASP A 78 2.88 -31.79 -16.26
CA ASP A 78 1.44 -31.63 -16.01
C ASP A 78 0.94 -30.24 -15.55
N VAL A 79 1.78 -29.30 -15.05
CA VAL A 79 1.26 -27.98 -14.58
C VAL A 79 2.26 -26.82 -14.79
N MET A 80 2.18 -26.17 -15.96
CA MET A 80 2.73 -24.82 -16.14
C MET A 80 2.19 -23.88 -15.05
N ASN A 81 2.99 -22.91 -14.60
CA ASN A 81 2.64 -21.94 -13.54
C ASN A 81 2.51 -22.48 -12.10
N ALA A 82 2.78 -23.76 -11.83
CA ALA A 82 2.80 -24.25 -10.45
C ALA A 82 3.90 -23.56 -9.63
N ASN A 83 3.54 -22.98 -8.49
CA ASN A 83 4.50 -22.34 -7.59
C ASN A 83 5.44 -23.36 -6.97
N SER A 84 6.69 -22.95 -6.77
CA SER A 84 7.72 -23.73 -6.10
C SER A 84 8.67 -22.84 -5.30
N THR A 85 9.45 -23.42 -4.39
CA THR A 85 10.54 -22.72 -3.70
C THR A 85 11.89 -22.86 -4.40
N LEU A 86 12.76 -21.86 -4.20
CA LEU A 86 14.12 -21.76 -4.73
C LEU A 86 15.08 -21.27 -3.63
N PHE A 87 16.30 -21.82 -3.58
CA PHE A 87 17.35 -21.38 -2.68
C PHE A 87 18.71 -21.47 -3.39
N LEU A 88 19.31 -20.33 -3.72
CA LEU A 88 20.46 -20.24 -4.63
C LEU A 88 21.77 -19.91 -3.88
N PRO A 89 22.91 -20.57 -4.20
CA PRO A 89 24.20 -20.28 -3.59
C PRO A 89 24.92 -19.08 -4.21
N PHE A 90 24.20 -18.20 -4.90
CA PHE A 90 24.75 -17.05 -5.60
C PHE A 90 23.77 -15.88 -5.61
N GLU A 91 24.33 -14.68 -5.72
CA GLU A 91 23.58 -13.45 -5.90
C GLU A 91 23.24 -13.24 -7.38
N VAL A 92 22.06 -12.71 -7.67
CA VAL A 92 21.69 -12.20 -9.00
C VAL A 92 21.50 -10.70 -8.88
N LYS A 93 22.42 -9.92 -9.46
CA LYS A 93 22.40 -8.45 -9.37
C LYS A 93 21.24 -7.87 -10.18
N LYS A 94 20.82 -6.65 -9.80
CA LYS A 94 19.86 -5.87 -10.60
C LYS A 94 20.38 -5.64 -12.01
N GLY A 95 19.49 -5.77 -12.99
CA GLY A 95 19.78 -5.71 -14.42
C GLY A 95 20.25 -7.02 -15.04
N CYS A 96 20.53 -8.08 -14.25
CA CYS A 96 20.83 -9.39 -14.82
C CYS A 96 19.60 -10.01 -15.47
N LYS A 97 19.80 -10.68 -16.60
CA LYS A 97 18.72 -11.39 -17.30
C LYS A 97 18.38 -12.67 -16.55
N VAL A 98 17.10 -12.84 -16.23
CA VAL A 98 16.52 -14.10 -15.76
C VAL A 98 15.50 -14.56 -16.80
N ASP A 99 15.61 -15.81 -17.23
CA ASP A 99 14.80 -16.40 -18.28
C ASP A 99 14.08 -17.67 -17.78
N GLY A 100 12.93 -17.97 -18.37
CA GLY A 100 12.16 -19.20 -18.12
C GLY A 100 11.30 -19.21 -16.84
N SER A 101 11.33 -18.17 -16.00
CA SER A 101 10.50 -18.13 -14.79
C SER A 101 10.11 -16.73 -14.34
N THR A 102 8.95 -16.64 -13.69
CA THR A 102 8.60 -15.57 -12.76
C THR A 102 9.21 -15.88 -11.41
N LEU A 103 9.90 -14.91 -10.82
CA LEU A 103 10.42 -14.99 -9.45
C LEU A 103 9.55 -14.18 -8.50
N LYS A 104 9.35 -14.71 -7.29
CA LYS A 104 8.57 -14.05 -6.24
C LYS A 104 9.27 -14.16 -4.89
N ARG A 105 9.00 -13.23 -3.97
CA ARG A 105 9.46 -13.29 -2.57
C ARG A 105 8.27 -13.28 -1.62
N ILE A 106 8.29 -14.10 -0.58
CA ILE A 106 7.29 -13.99 0.49
C ILE A 106 7.55 -12.70 1.26
N THR A 107 6.53 -11.86 1.37
CA THR A 107 6.57 -10.56 2.07
C THR A 107 5.95 -10.65 3.45
N SER A 108 4.85 -11.38 3.61
CA SER A 108 4.22 -11.63 4.90
C SER A 108 3.45 -12.94 4.93
N ILE A 109 3.17 -13.41 6.14
CA ILE A 109 2.24 -14.51 6.41
C ILE A 109 1.10 -13.91 7.23
N THR A 110 -0.10 -13.87 6.67
CA THR A 110 -1.27 -13.23 7.28
C THR A 110 -2.37 -14.24 7.49
N TYR A 111 -3.14 -14.09 8.56
CA TYR A 111 -4.39 -14.81 8.74
C TYR A 111 -5.56 -13.92 8.30
N ASN A 112 -6.48 -14.42 7.49
CA ASN A 112 -7.73 -13.71 7.20
C ASN A 112 -8.83 -14.24 8.14
N ALA A 113 -9.30 -13.37 9.03
CA ALA A 113 -10.33 -13.72 10.00
C ALA A 113 -11.70 -14.00 9.35
N THR A 114 -11.98 -13.46 8.17
CA THR A 114 -13.29 -13.57 7.50
C THR A 114 -13.55 -14.97 6.97
N ASP A 115 -12.56 -15.60 6.35
CA ASP A 115 -12.67 -16.95 5.78
C ASP A 115 -11.87 -18.01 6.56
N ALA A 116 -11.19 -17.60 7.64
CA ALA A 116 -10.34 -18.43 8.48
C ALA A 116 -9.18 -19.11 7.73
N VAL A 117 -8.63 -18.44 6.71
CA VAL A 117 -7.53 -18.95 5.88
C VAL A 117 -6.22 -18.22 6.16
N TRP A 118 -5.14 -18.99 6.31
CA TRP A 118 -3.78 -18.43 6.33
C TRP A 118 -3.28 -18.22 4.91
N ARG A 119 -2.65 -17.08 4.68
CA ARG A 119 -2.14 -16.66 3.37
C ARG A 119 -0.68 -16.27 3.46
N ALA A 120 0.13 -16.81 2.56
CA ALA A 120 1.49 -16.34 2.30
C ALA A 120 1.43 -15.35 1.13
N ARG A 121 1.66 -14.08 1.43
CA ARG A 121 1.70 -13.02 0.43
C ARG A 121 3.04 -13.03 -0.26
N ALA A 122 3.02 -13.03 -1.59
CA ALA A 122 4.22 -13.05 -2.39
C ALA A 122 4.23 -11.93 -3.43
N ASP A 123 5.34 -11.19 -3.46
CA ASP A 123 5.57 -10.10 -4.40
C ASP A 123 6.42 -10.59 -5.57
N TYR A 124 6.09 -10.13 -6.78
CA TYR A 124 6.93 -10.30 -7.96
C TYR A 124 8.28 -9.61 -7.78
N ILE A 125 9.35 -10.28 -8.24
CA ILE A 125 10.70 -9.72 -8.28
C ILE A 125 10.95 -9.21 -9.70
N ASP A 126 11.09 -7.90 -9.84
CA ASP A 126 11.44 -7.26 -11.12
C ASP A 126 12.96 -7.13 -11.18
N MET A 127 13.61 -8.02 -11.92
CA MET A 127 15.07 -8.06 -12.02
C MET A 127 15.69 -6.79 -12.64
N THR A 128 14.90 -5.89 -13.23
CA THR A 128 15.40 -4.58 -13.69
C THR A 128 15.64 -3.61 -12.53
N LYS A 129 14.92 -3.80 -11.41
CA LYS A 129 14.97 -2.94 -10.21
C LYS A 129 15.55 -3.65 -8.99
N ASP A 130 15.28 -4.94 -8.88
CA ASP A 130 15.60 -5.81 -7.76
C ASP A 130 16.85 -6.65 -8.00
N SER A 131 17.40 -7.19 -6.91
CA SER A 131 18.40 -8.26 -6.92
C SER A 131 17.89 -9.47 -6.13
N LEU A 132 18.47 -10.64 -6.40
CA LEU A 132 18.37 -11.82 -5.56
C LEU A 132 19.62 -11.91 -4.70
N THR A 133 19.46 -11.83 -3.39
CA THR A 133 20.53 -12.14 -2.44
C THR A 133 20.81 -13.64 -2.42
N ALA A 134 22.10 -14.01 -2.38
CA ALA A 134 22.54 -15.38 -2.20
C ALA A 134 21.98 -15.97 -0.89
N ASN A 135 21.80 -17.29 -0.86
CA ASN A 135 21.36 -18.05 0.30
C ASN A 135 20.07 -17.47 0.93
N THR A 136 19.17 -16.96 0.09
CA THR A 136 17.87 -16.42 0.50
C THR A 136 16.76 -17.23 -0.17
N PRO A 137 15.70 -17.60 0.56
CA PRO A 137 14.62 -18.40 -0.01
C PRO A 137 13.65 -17.54 -0.83
N TYR A 138 13.31 -18.01 -2.03
CA TYR A 138 12.39 -17.37 -2.97
C TYR A 138 11.32 -18.35 -3.44
N LEU A 139 10.31 -17.85 -4.14
CA LEU A 139 9.37 -18.64 -4.92
C LEU A 139 9.62 -18.43 -6.41
N PHE A 140 9.21 -19.38 -7.23
CA PHE A 140 9.18 -19.23 -8.68
C PHE A 140 8.04 -20.03 -9.31
N SER A 141 7.67 -19.62 -10.51
CA SER A 141 6.77 -20.34 -11.42
C SER A 141 7.30 -20.22 -12.85
N TYR A 142 7.23 -21.29 -13.65
CA TYR A 142 7.70 -21.26 -15.05
C TYR A 142 6.79 -20.39 -15.93
N THR A 143 7.36 -19.54 -16.80
CA THR A 143 6.62 -18.59 -17.66
C THR A 143 6.45 -19.04 -19.11
N HIS A 144 7.46 -19.66 -19.72
CA HIS A 144 7.38 -20.13 -21.10
C HIS A 144 8.07 -21.47 -21.31
N GLY A 145 7.49 -22.23 -22.26
CA GLY A 145 8.01 -23.40 -22.96
C GLY A 145 9.04 -24.25 -22.22
N LEU A 146 8.57 -25.40 -21.71
CA LEU A 146 9.41 -26.56 -21.47
C LEU A 146 10.34 -26.74 -22.67
N VAL A 147 11.62 -26.98 -22.42
CA VAL A 147 12.49 -27.49 -23.49
C VAL A 147 11.76 -28.69 -24.09
N LYS A 148 11.78 -28.84 -25.43
CA LYS A 148 11.23 -30.00 -26.14
C LYS A 148 11.51 -31.26 -25.29
N ASP A 149 10.45 -31.88 -24.76
CA ASP A 149 10.45 -33.00 -23.78
C ASP A 149 10.20 -32.68 -22.28
N GLY A 150 9.52 -31.58 -21.91
CA GLY A 150 8.91 -31.46 -20.57
C GLY A 150 9.83 -31.01 -19.42
N ILE A 151 11.04 -30.54 -19.74
CA ILE A 151 11.99 -30.03 -18.73
C ILE A 151 11.88 -28.51 -18.66
N GLY A 152 11.53 -27.98 -17.49
CA GLY A 152 11.58 -26.54 -17.21
C GLY A 152 12.99 -26.12 -16.82
N TYR A 153 13.42 -24.93 -17.26
CA TYR A 153 14.68 -24.34 -16.82
C TYR A 153 14.50 -22.91 -16.35
N ILE A 154 15.39 -22.46 -15.47
CA ILE A 154 15.59 -21.06 -15.13
C ILE A 154 17.00 -20.69 -15.56
N GLY A 155 17.12 -19.72 -16.47
CA GLY A 155 18.40 -19.23 -16.96
C GLY A 155 18.78 -17.94 -16.26
N PHE A 156 20.01 -17.85 -15.75
CA PHE A 156 20.59 -16.63 -15.18
C PHE A 156 21.79 -16.23 -16.04
N GLY A 157 21.77 -15.02 -16.59
CA GLY A 157 22.82 -14.54 -17.51
C GLY A 157 22.70 -13.06 -17.87
N GLY A 158 23.02 -12.71 -19.12
CA GLY A 158 22.88 -11.34 -19.63
C GLY A 158 24.08 -10.44 -19.35
N GLY A 159 25.30 -10.98 -19.41
CA GLY A 159 26.54 -10.21 -19.13
C GLY A 159 26.88 -10.09 -17.64
N CYS A 160 26.16 -10.80 -16.79
CA CYS A 160 26.48 -10.94 -15.37
C CYS A 160 27.47 -12.09 -15.12
N THR A 161 28.14 -12.03 -13.96
CA THR A 161 28.92 -13.12 -13.39
C THR A 161 28.34 -13.51 -12.04
N PHE A 162 28.38 -14.79 -11.71
CA PHE A 162 27.79 -15.36 -10.50
C PHE A 162 28.87 -16.00 -9.64
N ASN A 163 28.95 -15.60 -8.38
CA ASN A 163 29.86 -16.17 -7.40
C ASN A 163 29.10 -17.20 -6.58
N LEU A 164 29.32 -18.48 -6.85
CA LEU A 164 28.69 -19.59 -6.15
C LEU A 164 29.47 -19.93 -4.89
N ASN A 165 28.82 -19.87 -3.73
CA ASN A 165 29.36 -20.26 -2.45
C ASN A 165 28.23 -20.67 -1.49
N THR A 166 28.40 -21.81 -0.82
CA THR A 166 27.53 -22.22 0.29
C THR A 166 28.13 -21.75 1.63
N SER A 167 27.98 -20.47 1.95
CA SER A 167 28.30 -19.93 3.27
C SER A 167 27.11 -20.09 4.24
N SER A 168 27.20 -19.55 5.47
CA SER A 168 26.15 -19.65 6.49
C SER A 168 24.76 -19.32 5.92
N ILE A 169 23.70 -19.94 6.47
CA ILE A 169 22.32 -19.94 5.94
C ILE A 169 21.54 -18.71 6.48
N PRO A 170 21.34 -17.61 5.71
CA PRO A 170 20.33 -16.61 6.01
C PRO A 170 18.95 -17.25 6.17
N LYS A 171 18.20 -16.75 7.14
CA LYS A 171 16.80 -17.11 7.39
C LYS A 171 15.98 -15.82 7.33
N LYS A 172 14.77 -15.89 6.77
CA LYS A 172 13.82 -14.77 6.85
C LYS A 172 12.73 -15.11 7.87
N GLU A 173 12.46 -14.18 8.76
CA GLU A 173 11.46 -14.32 9.84
C GLU A 173 10.28 -13.38 9.58
N PHE A 174 9.08 -13.83 9.95
CA PHE A 174 7.82 -13.12 9.85
C PHE A 174 7.04 -13.33 11.16
N ASP A 175 6.39 -12.30 11.68
CA ASP A 175 5.56 -12.41 12.89
C ASP A 175 4.23 -13.12 12.57
N ALA A 176 3.76 -13.99 13.48
CA ALA A 176 2.46 -14.68 13.37
C ALA A 176 1.43 -14.19 14.39
N SER A 177 1.81 -13.30 15.30
CA SER A 177 0.99 -12.89 16.44
C SER A 177 -0.14 -11.93 16.09
N LEU A 178 -0.04 -11.28 14.94
CA LEU A 178 -1.02 -10.33 14.43
C LEU A 178 -1.58 -10.81 13.09
N ASP A 179 -2.88 -10.63 12.90
CA ASP A 179 -3.50 -10.75 11.59
C ASP A 179 -3.19 -9.49 10.76
N ASN A 180 -3.69 -9.48 9.53
CA ASN A 180 -3.58 -8.32 8.65
C ASN A 180 -4.22 -7.03 9.17
N MET A 181 -5.15 -7.15 10.12
CA MET A 181 -5.86 -6.05 10.73
C MET A 181 -5.18 -5.55 12.01
N GLY A 182 -4.06 -6.16 12.43
CA GLY A 182 -3.40 -5.87 13.70
C GLY A 182 -4.15 -6.47 14.90
N GLN A 183 -5.08 -7.40 14.68
CA GLN A 183 -5.76 -8.16 15.73
C GLN A 183 -4.96 -9.40 16.10
N SER A 184 -5.07 -9.83 17.35
CA SER A 184 -4.41 -11.06 17.80
C SER A 184 -5.00 -12.29 17.09
N THR A 185 -4.15 -13.07 16.43
CA THR A 185 -4.54 -14.38 15.85
C THR A 185 -4.73 -15.45 16.93
N GLY A 186 -4.38 -15.15 18.18
CA GLY A 186 -4.26 -16.13 19.26
C GLY A 186 -2.95 -16.93 19.23
N LEU A 187 -2.18 -16.86 18.15
CA LEU A 187 -0.83 -17.43 18.04
C LEU A 187 0.20 -16.46 18.64
N LYS A 188 1.31 -17.00 19.16
CA LYS A 188 2.43 -16.23 19.75
C LYS A 188 3.79 -16.58 19.15
N GLY A 189 3.80 -17.21 17.98
CA GLY A 189 5.03 -17.67 17.32
C GLY A 189 5.49 -16.74 16.20
N THR A 190 6.57 -17.15 15.55
CA THR A 190 7.08 -16.55 14.31
C THR A 190 7.08 -17.58 13.20
N TRP A 191 6.79 -17.17 11.98
CA TRP A 191 7.04 -17.96 10.78
C TRP A 191 8.47 -17.71 10.30
N THR A 192 9.22 -18.75 9.99
CA THR A 192 10.55 -18.65 9.39
C THR A 192 10.58 -19.37 8.05
N PHE A 193 10.95 -18.66 6.99
CA PHE A 193 11.20 -19.25 5.68
C PHE A 193 12.68 -19.64 5.60
N LYS A 194 12.94 -20.95 5.49
CA LYS A 194 14.26 -21.57 5.61
C LYS A 194 14.64 -22.23 4.29
N GLY A 195 15.84 -21.94 3.78
CA GLY A 195 16.45 -22.70 2.71
C GLY A 195 17.30 -23.87 3.23
N THR A 196 17.64 -24.80 2.34
CA THR A 196 18.55 -25.91 2.65
C THR A 196 19.45 -26.28 1.47
N TYR A 197 20.70 -26.65 1.74
CA TYR A 197 21.61 -27.29 0.79
C TYR A 197 21.74 -28.81 1.03
N GLU A 198 20.98 -29.35 1.98
CA GLU A 198 20.91 -30.76 2.30
C GLU A 198 19.47 -31.25 2.13
N LYS A 199 19.30 -32.55 1.89
CA LYS A 199 17.96 -33.15 1.89
C LYS A 199 17.45 -33.21 3.33
N ILE A 200 16.32 -32.57 3.58
CA ILE A 200 15.60 -32.66 4.85
C ILE A 200 14.46 -33.66 4.68
N VAL A 201 14.30 -34.56 5.65
CA VAL A 201 13.16 -35.48 5.76
C VAL A 201 12.49 -35.23 7.10
N PHE A 202 11.18 -34.97 7.08
CA PHE A 202 10.43 -34.68 8.29
C PHE A 202 9.85 -35.95 8.90
N ASP A 203 10.07 -36.14 10.19
CA ASP A 203 9.46 -37.17 11.01
C ASP A 203 8.28 -36.61 11.84
N GLU A 204 7.69 -37.43 12.71
CA GLU A 204 6.57 -37.03 13.58
C GLU A 204 6.89 -35.81 14.48
N ASN A 205 8.15 -35.64 14.87
CA ASN A 205 8.57 -34.59 15.79
C ASN A 205 8.94 -33.30 15.04
N THR A 206 9.54 -33.44 13.86
CA THR A 206 10.10 -32.32 13.08
C THR A 206 9.15 -31.76 12.04
N LYS A 207 8.05 -32.45 11.70
CA LYS A 207 7.04 -31.96 10.74
C LYS A 207 6.13 -30.85 11.29
N LYS A 208 6.08 -30.66 12.61
CA LYS A 208 5.10 -29.78 13.26
C LYS A 208 5.28 -28.33 12.79
N GLY A 209 4.21 -27.76 12.22
CA GLY A 209 4.21 -26.38 11.72
C GLY A 209 5.07 -26.14 10.49
N VAL A 210 5.46 -27.20 9.75
CA VAL A 210 6.26 -27.08 8.53
C VAL A 210 5.38 -27.08 7.29
N TYR A 211 5.67 -26.20 6.33
CA TYR A 211 4.95 -26.05 5.07
C TYR A 211 5.91 -26.01 3.87
N GLY A 212 5.45 -26.55 2.75
CA GLY A 212 6.18 -26.59 1.49
C GLY A 212 5.25 -26.78 0.30
N PHE A 213 5.74 -26.57 -0.92
CA PHE A 213 4.94 -26.84 -2.12
C PHE A 213 4.88 -28.34 -2.42
N ALA A 214 3.68 -28.85 -2.64
CA ALA A 214 3.47 -30.23 -3.07
C ALA A 214 4.12 -30.47 -4.45
N SER A 215 4.97 -31.50 -4.54
CA SER A 215 5.66 -31.85 -5.79
C SER A 215 4.93 -32.92 -6.62
N LYS A 216 3.84 -33.47 -6.10
CA LYS A 216 2.95 -34.44 -6.75
C LYS A 216 1.52 -34.23 -6.24
N THR A 217 0.54 -34.60 -7.05
CA THR A 217 -0.86 -34.64 -6.61
C THR A 217 -1.07 -35.87 -5.72
N GLU A 218 -1.54 -35.67 -4.50
CA GLU A 218 -1.81 -36.76 -3.55
C GLU A 218 -2.99 -36.39 -2.64
N GLY A 219 -4.03 -37.23 -2.65
CA GLY A 219 -5.27 -36.98 -1.93
C GLY A 219 -5.95 -35.69 -2.38
N LYS A 220 -6.10 -34.73 -1.46
CA LYS A 220 -6.76 -33.44 -1.70
C LYS A 220 -5.82 -32.32 -2.18
N PHE A 221 -4.53 -32.60 -2.31
CA PHE A 221 -3.53 -31.57 -2.62
C PHE A 221 -3.03 -31.70 -4.05
N SER A 222 -2.95 -30.57 -4.75
CA SER A 222 -2.44 -30.48 -6.13
C SER A 222 -0.99 -30.03 -6.16
N ILE A 223 -0.27 -30.35 -7.25
CA ILE A 223 1.09 -29.84 -7.49
C ILE A 223 1.09 -28.31 -7.38
N GLY A 224 2.08 -27.75 -6.68
CA GLY A 224 2.22 -26.31 -6.50
C GLY A 224 1.30 -25.70 -5.42
N GLN A 225 0.50 -26.51 -4.72
CA GLN A 225 -0.20 -26.07 -3.51
C GLN A 225 0.76 -26.04 -2.31
N PHE A 226 0.68 -24.99 -1.50
CA PHE A 226 1.53 -24.83 -0.31
C PHE A 226 0.87 -25.49 0.90
N VAL A 227 1.42 -26.63 1.31
CA VAL A 227 0.76 -27.59 2.20
C VAL A 227 1.63 -27.93 3.39
N LYS A 228 0.98 -28.34 4.47
CA LYS A 228 1.64 -28.81 5.68
C LYS A 228 2.39 -30.12 5.42
N ALA A 229 3.61 -30.24 5.90
CA ALA A 229 4.43 -31.43 5.74
C ALA A 229 3.82 -32.63 6.50
N GLY A 230 3.64 -33.74 5.79
CA GLY A 230 3.34 -35.05 6.39
C GLY A 230 4.61 -35.77 6.85
N THR A 231 4.45 -36.88 7.55
CA THR A 231 5.57 -37.76 7.94
C THR A 231 6.20 -38.37 6.70
N GLY A 232 7.53 -38.31 6.61
CA GLY A 232 8.29 -38.75 5.44
C GLY A 232 8.30 -37.73 4.29
N ALA A 233 7.60 -36.60 4.40
CA ALA A 233 7.76 -35.50 3.46
C ALA A 233 9.21 -35.02 3.49
N SER A 234 9.72 -34.59 2.33
CA SER A 234 11.12 -34.20 2.21
C SER A 234 11.31 -32.96 1.34
N VAL A 235 12.30 -32.15 1.69
CA VAL A 235 12.74 -30.98 0.94
C VAL A 235 14.15 -31.26 0.42
N PRO A 236 14.32 -31.44 -0.92
CA PRO A 236 15.63 -31.55 -1.53
C PRO A 236 16.52 -30.30 -1.33
N PRO A 237 17.85 -30.41 -1.50
CA PRO A 237 18.76 -29.27 -1.60
C PRO A 237 18.30 -28.18 -2.57
N MET A 238 18.74 -26.94 -2.34
CA MET A 238 18.40 -25.73 -3.11
C MET A 238 16.91 -25.39 -3.12
N ARG A 239 16.20 -25.81 -2.08
CA ARG A 239 14.79 -25.48 -1.87
C ARG A 239 14.59 -24.85 -0.51
N ALA A 240 13.40 -24.31 -0.33
CA ALA A 240 12.98 -23.71 0.91
C ALA A 240 11.65 -24.28 1.42
N TYR A 241 11.41 -24.08 2.70
CA TYR A 241 10.23 -24.49 3.44
C TYR A 241 9.94 -23.48 4.55
N LEU A 242 8.67 -23.32 4.91
CA LEU A 242 8.23 -22.41 5.95
C LEU A 242 8.01 -23.18 7.25
N VAL A 243 8.42 -22.62 8.39
CA VAL A 243 8.28 -23.24 9.71
C VAL A 243 7.63 -22.26 10.65
N TYR A 244 6.57 -22.66 11.34
CA TYR A 244 6.05 -21.94 12.48
C TYR A 244 6.82 -22.33 13.74
N ASN A 245 7.48 -21.37 14.38
CA ASN A 245 8.14 -21.55 15.68
C ASN A 245 7.27 -20.91 16.76
N SER A 246 6.59 -21.74 17.56
CA SER A 246 5.82 -21.27 18.71
C SER A 246 6.74 -20.75 19.82
N GLN A 247 6.51 -19.53 20.31
CA GLN A 247 6.98 -19.13 21.64
C GLN A 247 5.96 -19.71 22.63
N GLY A 248 6.40 -20.54 23.58
CA GLY A 248 5.53 -21.40 24.40
C GLY A 248 4.29 -20.74 25.01
N THR A 249 3.24 -21.57 25.17
CA THR A 249 1.89 -21.30 25.74
C THR A 249 1.13 -20.09 25.19
N MET A 250 0.08 -20.39 24.42
CA MET A 250 -0.87 -19.41 23.85
C MET A 250 -1.45 -18.48 24.92
N GLY A 251 -1.62 -17.19 24.57
CA GLY A 251 -2.33 -16.24 25.41
C GLY A 251 -3.82 -16.63 25.52
N LYS A 252 -4.40 -16.40 26.69
CA LYS A 252 -5.84 -16.59 26.94
C LYS A 252 -6.64 -15.83 25.86
N ALA A 253 -7.64 -16.47 25.26
CA ALA A 253 -8.48 -15.86 24.23
C ALA A 253 -9.09 -14.53 24.70
N ALA A 254 -9.22 -13.56 23.77
CA ALA A 254 -9.89 -12.30 24.04
C ALA A 254 -11.37 -12.56 24.44
N PRO A 255 -11.95 -11.76 25.35
CA PRO A 255 -13.34 -11.92 25.75
C PRO A 255 -14.27 -11.84 24.53
N GLY A 256 -14.99 -12.93 24.23
CA GLY A 256 -15.93 -13.03 23.10
C GLY A 256 -15.59 -14.06 22.02
N LEU A 257 -14.37 -14.64 22.04
CA LEU A 257 -13.99 -15.76 21.16
C LEU A 257 -13.74 -17.01 22.02
N SER A 258 -14.67 -17.96 21.97
CA SER A 258 -14.51 -19.26 22.65
C SER A 258 -13.66 -20.20 21.80
N PHE A 259 -12.33 -20.08 21.89
CA PHE A 259 -11.46 -21.20 21.52
C PHE A 259 -11.07 -21.93 22.80
N ALA A 260 -11.27 -23.26 22.81
CA ALA A 260 -10.89 -24.11 23.94
C ALA A 260 -9.39 -23.92 24.25
N PRO A 261 -8.97 -23.96 25.54
CA PRO A 261 -7.59 -23.79 25.91
C PRO A 261 -6.80 -25.03 25.47
N ALA A 262 -5.97 -24.90 24.43
CA ALA A 262 -5.07 -25.97 23.99
C ALA A 262 -3.64 -25.46 23.96
N ALA A 263 -2.80 -26.02 24.84
CA ALA A 263 -1.36 -25.86 24.81
C ALA A 263 -0.80 -26.36 23.46
N ASP A 264 0.12 -25.59 22.88
CA ASP A 264 1.04 -25.95 21.78
C ASP A 264 0.50 -26.87 20.67
N ASN A 265 -0.79 -26.77 20.34
CA ASN A 265 -1.37 -27.74 19.43
C ASN A 265 -1.17 -27.30 17.99
N SER A 266 -0.14 -27.85 17.34
CA SER A 266 0.10 -27.73 15.91
C SER A 266 -1.14 -28.08 15.06
N ASP A 267 -2.16 -28.72 15.64
CA ASP A 267 -3.45 -29.02 15.02
C ASP A 267 -4.31 -27.77 14.73
N LEU A 268 -4.00 -26.63 15.34
CA LEU A 268 -4.65 -25.35 15.03
C LEU A 268 -4.12 -24.71 13.72
N LEU A 269 -2.96 -25.15 13.23
CA LEU A 269 -2.40 -24.65 11.97
C LEU A 269 -3.05 -25.37 10.79
N PRO A 270 -3.43 -24.64 9.73
CA PRO A 270 -4.26 -25.17 8.65
C PRO A 270 -3.51 -26.24 7.84
N PRO A 271 -4.23 -27.15 7.16
CA PRO A 271 -3.60 -28.16 6.30
C PRO A 271 -2.88 -27.56 5.07
N ALA A 272 -3.26 -26.35 4.65
CA ALA A 272 -2.66 -25.60 3.56
C ALA A 272 -2.65 -24.11 3.89
N ILE A 273 -1.73 -23.39 3.24
CA ILE A 273 -1.65 -21.92 3.28
C ILE A 273 -1.82 -21.46 1.83
N ASP A 274 -2.67 -20.48 1.59
CA ASP A 274 -2.84 -19.96 0.24
C ASP A 274 -1.67 -19.05 -0.10
N VAL A 275 -1.03 -19.29 -1.23
CA VAL A 275 0.01 -18.38 -1.74
C VAL A 275 -0.69 -17.42 -2.68
N ILE A 276 -0.94 -16.21 -2.19
CA ILE A 276 -1.58 -15.16 -2.97
C ILE A 276 -0.53 -14.22 -3.53
N GLU A 277 -0.71 -13.89 -4.80
CA GLU A 277 0.11 -12.90 -5.46
C GLU A 277 -0.34 -11.52 -5.02
N ASN A 278 0.63 -10.74 -4.58
CA ASN A 278 0.42 -9.37 -4.14
C ASN A 278 0.35 -8.42 -5.35
N ALA A 279 -0.47 -8.75 -6.33
CA ALA A 279 -0.51 -8.11 -7.65
C ALA A 279 -1.54 -6.99 -7.77
N GLU A 280 -2.43 -6.85 -6.77
CA GLU A 280 -3.46 -5.82 -6.71
C GLU A 280 -3.46 -5.14 -5.33
N CYS A 281 -3.85 -3.87 -5.31
CA CYS A 281 -4.05 -3.14 -4.06
C CYS A 281 -5.39 -3.49 -3.41
N PHE A 282 -5.46 -3.35 -2.09
CA PHE A 282 -6.67 -3.48 -1.25
C PHE A 282 -7.25 -4.88 -1.22
N GLN A 283 -6.38 -5.89 -1.27
CA GLN A 283 -6.78 -7.27 -1.05
C GLN A 283 -7.07 -7.51 0.43
N ASP A 284 -7.97 -8.45 0.71
CA ASP A 284 -8.16 -8.97 2.07
C ASP A 284 -6.81 -9.44 2.62
N GLY A 285 -6.37 -8.82 3.72
CA GLY A 285 -5.03 -9.03 4.23
C GLY A 285 -4.14 -7.79 4.19
N ASP A 286 -4.53 -6.76 3.44
CA ASP A 286 -3.72 -5.56 3.29
C ASP A 286 -3.80 -4.70 4.55
N GLY A 287 -2.65 -4.19 4.98
CA GLY A 287 -2.61 -3.10 5.95
C GLY A 287 -3.05 -1.76 5.34
N ILE A 288 -3.11 -0.72 6.16
CA ILE A 288 -3.39 0.65 5.68
C ILE A 288 -2.40 1.13 4.61
N PHE A 289 -1.18 0.60 4.63
CA PHE A 289 -0.10 0.95 3.69
C PHE A 289 0.73 -0.27 3.32
N GLU A 290 0.87 -0.49 2.02
CA GLU A 290 1.77 -1.48 1.44
C GLU A 290 2.39 -0.95 0.15
N VAL A 291 3.62 -1.38 -0.16
CA VAL A 291 4.22 -1.15 -1.48
C VAL A 291 4.20 -2.46 -2.24
N LYS A 292 3.60 -2.46 -3.43
CA LYS A 292 3.39 -3.64 -4.27
C LYS A 292 3.86 -3.39 -5.69
N ASN A 293 4.15 -4.45 -6.43
CA ASN A 293 4.29 -4.40 -7.88
C ASN A 293 2.93 -4.74 -8.50
N VAL A 294 2.18 -3.71 -8.90
CA VAL A 294 0.81 -3.84 -9.41
C VAL A 294 0.83 -3.91 -10.93
N LEU A 295 0.05 -4.84 -11.49
CA LEU A 295 -0.11 -4.98 -12.93
C LEU A 295 -0.70 -3.70 -13.54
N VAL A 296 -0.03 -3.13 -14.55
CA VAL A 296 -0.53 -1.95 -15.26
C VAL A 296 -1.63 -2.40 -16.22
N LYS A 297 -2.82 -1.80 -16.09
CA LYS A 297 -3.96 -2.04 -16.97
C LYS A 297 -4.30 -0.80 -17.79
N ASP A 298 -4.77 -0.99 -19.01
CA ASP A 298 -5.32 0.08 -19.86
C ASP A 298 -6.72 0.52 -19.36
N ALA A 299 -7.35 1.48 -20.06
CA ALA A 299 -8.66 2.01 -19.67
C ALA A 299 -9.77 0.95 -19.76
N GLU A 300 -9.58 -0.07 -20.60
CA GLU A 300 -10.47 -1.21 -20.81
C GLU A 300 -10.20 -2.36 -19.82
N GLY A 301 -9.14 -2.26 -19.00
CA GLY A 301 -8.78 -3.23 -17.97
C GLY A 301 -7.85 -4.35 -18.43
N ASN A 302 -7.31 -4.28 -19.65
CA ASN A 302 -6.35 -5.26 -20.17
C ASN A 302 -4.93 -4.96 -19.70
N SER A 303 -4.12 -6.00 -19.53
CA SER A 303 -2.69 -5.87 -19.21
C SER A 303 -1.95 -5.06 -20.28
N VAL A 304 -1.20 -4.05 -19.87
CA VAL A 304 -0.27 -3.35 -20.75
C VAL A 304 0.98 -4.20 -20.90
N LEU A 305 1.38 -4.49 -22.14
CA LEU A 305 2.59 -5.26 -22.44
C LEU A 305 3.77 -4.33 -22.73
N ASP A 306 4.99 -4.77 -22.42
CA ASP A 306 6.24 -4.10 -22.80
C ASP A 306 6.66 -4.46 -24.24
N ASP A 307 7.79 -3.91 -24.69
CA ASP A 307 8.32 -4.16 -26.04
C ASP A 307 8.70 -5.63 -26.29
N ASN A 308 8.85 -6.44 -25.24
CA ASN A 308 9.12 -7.87 -25.31
C ASN A 308 7.84 -8.71 -25.31
N GLY A 309 6.67 -8.09 -25.15
CA GLY A 309 5.38 -8.76 -25.01
C GLY A 309 5.08 -9.23 -23.58
N ASP A 310 5.87 -8.81 -22.59
CA ASP A 310 5.70 -9.15 -21.19
C ASP A 310 4.77 -8.17 -20.48
N ALA A 311 4.00 -8.63 -19.50
CA ALA A 311 3.11 -7.76 -18.73
C ALA A 311 3.90 -6.72 -17.91
N GLN A 312 3.49 -5.45 -18.00
CA GLN A 312 4.12 -4.36 -17.26
C GLN A 312 3.59 -4.25 -15.84
N TYR A 313 4.50 -4.03 -14.89
CA TYR A 313 4.17 -3.79 -13.48
C TYR A 313 4.68 -2.42 -13.04
N ALA A 314 3.88 -1.73 -12.22
CA ALA A 314 4.21 -0.48 -11.59
C ALA A 314 4.44 -0.69 -10.10
N ARG A 315 5.58 -0.20 -9.58
CA ARG A 315 5.79 -0.16 -8.13
C ARG A 315 4.81 0.86 -7.56
N THR A 316 3.81 0.39 -6.83
CA THR A 316 2.65 1.16 -6.39
C THR A 316 2.57 1.14 -4.87
N ALA A 317 2.40 2.29 -4.24
CA ALA A 317 1.95 2.32 -2.86
C ALA A 317 0.42 2.24 -2.80
N CYS A 318 -0.06 1.18 -2.16
CA CYS A 318 -1.45 0.92 -1.89
C CYS A 318 -1.78 1.51 -0.51
N ILE A 319 -2.64 2.53 -0.50
CA ILE A 319 -3.01 3.26 0.71
C ILE A 319 -4.52 3.13 0.93
N ASP A 320 -4.92 2.41 1.98
CA ASP A 320 -6.32 2.09 2.22
C ASP A 320 -7.01 3.08 3.16
N GLY A 321 -7.90 3.89 2.62
CA GLY A 321 -8.75 4.83 3.34
C GLY A 321 -10.21 4.39 3.48
N LYS A 322 -10.57 3.15 3.09
CA LYS A 322 -11.95 2.68 2.98
C LYS A 322 -12.22 1.36 3.72
N SER A 323 -11.36 0.34 3.59
CA SER A 323 -11.55 -0.93 4.32
C SER A 323 -11.32 -0.75 5.82
N ASP A 324 -11.50 -1.79 6.63
CA ASP A 324 -11.24 -1.70 8.07
C ASP A 324 -9.76 -1.43 8.41
N ALA A 325 -8.85 -1.70 7.47
CA ALA A 325 -7.46 -1.26 7.57
C ALA A 325 -7.32 0.26 7.72
N ARG A 326 -8.30 1.06 7.24
CA ARG A 326 -8.32 2.53 7.38
C ARG A 326 -8.25 3.02 8.83
N LEU A 327 -8.51 2.17 9.81
CA LEU A 327 -8.48 2.52 11.23
C LEU A 327 -7.13 2.23 11.90
N GLN A 328 -6.22 1.54 11.21
CA GLN A 328 -4.87 1.27 11.68
C GLN A 328 -4.03 2.55 11.67
N THR A 329 -3.06 2.63 12.58
CA THR A 329 -2.04 3.67 12.47
C THR A 329 -1.23 3.45 11.21
N LEU A 330 -1.16 4.47 10.36
CA LEU A 330 -0.26 4.48 9.21
C LEU A 330 1.18 4.44 9.71
N SER A 331 1.89 3.37 9.37
CA SER A 331 3.30 3.18 9.67
C SER A 331 4.04 2.84 8.39
N ILE A 332 4.97 3.71 8.00
CA ILE A 332 5.87 3.49 6.88
C ILE A 332 7.19 3.04 7.48
N PRO A 333 7.78 1.90 7.08
CA PRO A 333 8.97 1.34 7.72
C PRO A 333 10.29 1.99 7.26
N GLU A 334 10.32 2.54 6.05
CA GLU A 334 11.46 3.24 5.46
C GLU A 334 11.02 4.20 4.34
N ASP A 335 11.86 5.17 4.01
CA ASP A 335 11.63 6.02 2.84
C ASP A 335 11.61 5.17 1.57
N VAL A 336 10.62 5.39 0.72
CA VAL A 336 10.43 4.57 -0.49
C VAL A 336 9.97 5.40 -1.67
N THR A 337 10.63 5.19 -2.82
CA THR A 337 10.20 5.76 -4.09
C THR A 337 9.35 4.76 -4.86
N VAL A 338 8.17 5.19 -5.28
CA VAL A 338 7.21 4.39 -6.07
C VAL A 338 6.84 5.10 -7.37
N ASP A 339 6.39 4.34 -8.35
CA ASP A 339 5.96 4.81 -9.68
C ASP A 339 4.48 5.26 -9.69
N SER A 340 3.75 4.94 -8.61
CA SER A 340 2.30 5.03 -8.56
C SER A 340 1.76 5.06 -7.13
N ILE A 341 0.67 5.80 -6.91
CA ILE A 341 -0.15 5.72 -5.70
C ILE A 341 -1.55 5.19 -6.06
N ALA A 342 -1.97 4.12 -5.40
CA ALA A 342 -3.37 3.72 -5.34
C ALA A 342 -3.92 4.19 -3.99
N TYR A 343 -4.94 5.05 -4.02
CA TYR A 343 -5.57 5.58 -2.81
C TYR A 343 -7.03 5.17 -2.73
N ASN A 344 -7.34 4.19 -1.87
CA ASN A 344 -8.70 3.68 -1.71
C ASN A 344 -9.48 4.51 -0.69
N ARG A 345 -9.95 5.68 -1.11
CA ARG A 345 -10.84 6.49 -0.28
C ARG A 345 -12.00 7.00 -1.10
N THR A 346 -13.21 6.71 -0.63
CA THR A 346 -14.42 7.31 -1.17
C THR A 346 -14.64 8.71 -0.57
N PHE A 347 -14.79 9.69 -1.45
CA PHE A 347 -15.17 11.06 -1.12
C PHE A 347 -16.65 11.26 -1.39
N ALA A 348 -17.32 11.95 -0.48
CA ALA A 348 -18.64 12.47 -0.78
C ALA A 348 -18.50 13.59 -1.81
N ILE A 349 -19.36 13.55 -2.84
CA ILE A 349 -19.42 14.56 -3.90
C ILE A 349 -20.76 15.30 -3.83
N GLY A 350 -20.74 16.59 -4.15
CA GLY A 350 -21.96 17.37 -4.33
C GLY A 350 -22.65 16.92 -5.63
N SER A 351 -23.89 16.45 -5.55
CA SER A 351 -24.69 15.99 -6.69
C SER A 351 -25.74 17.02 -7.11
N GLY A 352 -25.34 17.99 -7.94
CA GLY A 352 -26.26 18.89 -8.66
C GLY A 352 -26.35 20.32 -8.13
N TRP A 353 -27.15 21.15 -8.82
CA TRP A 353 -27.29 22.61 -8.61
C TRP A 353 -27.65 23.05 -7.18
N ASN A 354 -28.21 22.14 -6.38
CA ASN A 354 -28.65 22.39 -5.00
C ASN A 354 -27.81 21.66 -3.93
N ASN A 355 -26.75 20.95 -4.33
CA ASN A 355 -25.91 20.20 -3.40
C ASN A 355 -24.48 20.76 -3.48
N PRO A 356 -24.07 21.64 -2.55
CA PRO A 356 -22.77 22.32 -2.62
C PRO A 356 -21.61 21.31 -2.59
N ALA A 357 -20.46 21.72 -3.11
CA ALA A 357 -19.26 20.90 -3.05
C ALA A 357 -18.98 20.45 -1.61
N VAL A 358 -18.77 19.14 -1.43
CA VAL A 358 -18.57 18.54 -0.12
C VAL A 358 -17.08 18.56 0.21
N ALA A 359 -16.70 19.41 1.15
CA ALA A 359 -15.31 19.56 1.55
C ALA A 359 -14.86 18.49 2.54
N SER A 360 -13.56 18.20 2.49
CA SER A 360 -12.90 17.26 3.38
C SER A 360 -11.48 17.74 3.72
N THR A 361 -10.85 17.10 4.71
CA THR A 361 -9.42 17.20 4.94
C THR A 361 -8.66 15.97 4.43
N ILE A 362 -7.36 16.13 4.18
CA ILE A 362 -6.44 15.06 3.81
C ILE A 362 -5.02 15.37 4.30
N VAL A 363 -4.28 14.33 4.67
CA VAL A 363 -2.84 14.38 4.95
C VAL A 363 -2.20 13.23 4.18
N LEU A 364 -1.12 13.49 3.45
CA LEU A 364 -0.47 12.51 2.59
C LEU A 364 0.98 12.29 3.03
N PRO A 365 1.49 11.05 3.06
CA PRO A 365 2.87 10.76 3.46
C PRO A 365 3.87 10.90 2.31
N PHE A 366 3.50 11.58 1.23
CA PHE A 366 4.31 11.67 0.02
C PHE A 366 4.21 13.03 -0.63
N THR A 367 5.25 13.40 -1.36
CA THR A 367 5.26 14.60 -2.20
C THR A 367 4.52 14.34 -3.50
N VAL A 368 3.76 15.33 -3.99
CA VAL A 368 3.27 15.35 -5.37
C VAL A 368 3.84 16.55 -6.10
N SER A 369 4.88 16.32 -6.90
CA SER A 369 5.65 17.39 -7.55
C SER A 369 5.11 17.85 -8.90
N GLU A 370 4.29 17.01 -9.55
CA GLU A 370 3.75 17.30 -10.88
C GLU A 370 2.22 17.26 -10.85
N ASN A 371 1.54 18.38 -11.14
CA ASN A 371 0.07 18.42 -11.07
C ASN A 371 -0.64 17.48 -12.04
N GLN A 372 0.03 17.16 -13.15
CA GLN A 372 -0.45 16.17 -14.09
C GLN A 372 -0.55 14.76 -13.48
N CYS A 373 0.05 14.54 -12.31
CA CYS A 373 -0.05 13.30 -11.55
C CYS A 373 -1.23 13.27 -10.57
N ILE A 374 -2.07 14.30 -10.55
CA ILE A 374 -3.32 14.34 -9.77
C ILE A 374 -4.49 14.59 -10.70
N SER A 375 -5.60 13.91 -10.46
CA SER A 375 -6.90 14.26 -11.05
C SER A 375 -8.03 14.07 -10.04
N ASN A 376 -9.19 14.66 -10.36
CA ASN A 376 -10.41 14.63 -9.56
C ASN A 376 -10.34 15.31 -8.19
N ALA A 377 -9.42 16.26 -7.99
CA ALA A 377 -9.30 17.01 -6.74
C ALA A 377 -8.78 18.43 -6.95
N VAL A 378 -9.19 19.33 -6.05
CA VAL A 378 -8.62 20.67 -5.84
C VAL A 378 -8.23 20.80 -4.37
N PHE A 379 -7.03 21.29 -4.11
CA PHE A 379 -6.46 21.43 -2.78
C PHE A 379 -6.44 22.90 -2.36
N PHE A 380 -6.63 23.15 -1.07
CA PHE A 380 -6.71 24.48 -0.48
C PHE A 380 -5.83 24.59 0.75
N ASP A 381 -5.18 25.74 0.90
CA ASP A 381 -4.45 26.14 2.09
C ASP A 381 -5.33 27.09 2.92
N ILE A 382 -5.23 27.03 4.25
CA ILE A 382 -5.89 27.99 5.13
C ILE A 382 -5.07 29.29 5.08
N LEU A 383 -5.71 30.40 4.71
CA LEU A 383 -5.09 31.72 4.74
C LEU A 383 -5.11 32.32 6.13
N ASN A 384 -6.29 32.34 6.75
CA ASN A 384 -6.49 32.82 8.10
C ASN A 384 -7.84 32.37 8.66
N ILE A 385 -7.97 32.58 9.96
CA ILE A 385 -9.18 32.33 10.73
C ILE A 385 -9.51 33.64 11.45
N ARG A 386 -10.74 34.10 11.29
CA ARG A 386 -11.19 35.40 11.81
C ARG A 386 -12.64 35.34 12.28
N ASN A 387 -13.00 36.27 13.17
CA ASN A 387 -14.37 36.48 13.59
C ASN A 387 -14.90 37.75 12.92
N TRP A 388 -15.78 37.59 11.94
CA TRP A 388 -16.18 38.68 11.03
C TRP A 388 -17.69 38.83 10.94
N GLY A 389 -18.18 40.06 11.09
CA GLY A 389 -19.59 40.41 11.05
C GLY A 389 -19.82 41.88 11.46
N GLN A 390 -21.08 42.30 11.55
CA GLN A 390 -21.42 43.52 12.31
C GLN A 390 -21.44 43.19 13.81
N GLU A 391 -21.33 44.21 14.67
CA GLU A 391 -21.19 44.04 16.14
C GLU A 391 -22.20 43.05 16.76
N ASP A 392 -23.41 42.95 16.20
CA ASP A 392 -24.48 42.06 16.68
C ASP A 392 -24.56 40.68 15.97
N ASN A 393 -23.71 40.40 14.97
CA ASN A 393 -23.75 39.17 14.17
C ASN A 393 -22.36 38.68 13.74
N LEU A 394 -21.45 38.61 14.71
CA LEU A 394 -20.09 38.09 14.55
C LEU A 394 -20.12 36.60 14.22
N THR A 395 -19.50 36.20 13.10
CA THR A 395 -19.42 34.79 12.67
C THR A 395 -17.98 34.39 12.44
N TRP A 396 -17.56 33.27 13.03
CA TRP A 396 -16.26 32.67 12.77
C TRP A 396 -16.16 32.15 11.34
N GLN A 397 -15.05 32.50 10.68
CA GLN A 397 -14.80 32.16 9.28
C GLN A 397 -13.37 31.62 9.11
N ILE A 398 -13.23 30.54 8.35
CA ILE A 398 -11.95 30.06 7.82
C ILE A 398 -11.90 30.50 6.36
N MET A 399 -10.91 31.32 6.01
CA MET A 399 -10.66 31.67 4.61
C MET A 399 -9.64 30.69 4.07
N VAL A 400 -9.99 30.03 2.97
CA VAL A 400 -9.14 29.05 2.30
C VAL A 400 -8.89 29.49 0.86
N GLU A 401 -7.65 29.39 0.42
CA GLU A 401 -7.24 29.75 -0.93
C GLU A 401 -6.91 28.49 -1.71
N GLN A 402 -7.36 28.43 -2.96
CA GLN A 402 -6.95 27.35 -3.85
C GLN A 402 -5.43 27.35 -3.97
N ARG A 403 -4.82 26.21 -3.66
CA ARG A 403 -3.38 26.05 -3.77
C ARG A 403 -2.95 26.29 -5.22
N ASP A 404 -1.90 27.08 -5.39
CA ASP A 404 -1.24 27.23 -6.68
C ASP A 404 -0.78 25.85 -7.14
N ASN A 405 -1.34 25.40 -8.26
CA ASN A 405 -0.97 24.13 -8.86
C ASN A 405 0.55 24.10 -9.09
N SER A 406 1.25 25.20 -9.41
CA SER A 406 2.70 25.17 -9.59
C SER A 406 3.51 24.67 -8.37
N LYS A 407 2.91 24.63 -7.18
CA LYS A 407 3.56 24.20 -5.94
C LYS A 407 3.27 22.73 -5.62
N PRO A 408 4.29 21.93 -5.24
CA PRO A 408 4.09 20.54 -4.87
C PRO A 408 3.19 20.41 -3.65
N LEU A 409 2.40 19.33 -3.57
CA LEU A 409 1.91 18.87 -2.26
C LEU A 409 3.10 18.31 -1.49
N ILE A 410 3.31 18.76 -0.26
CA ILE A 410 4.42 18.29 0.58
C ILE A 410 3.92 17.21 1.54
N PRO A 411 4.77 16.25 1.92
CA PRO A 411 4.39 15.15 2.80
C PRO A 411 4.05 15.68 4.20
N ASN A 412 3.17 14.97 4.90
CA ASN A 412 2.80 15.19 6.30
C ASN A 412 2.15 16.54 6.61
N HIS A 413 1.76 17.27 5.57
CA HIS A 413 1.07 18.54 5.68
C HIS A 413 -0.44 18.35 5.50
N PRO A 414 -1.28 18.92 6.39
CA PRO A 414 -2.71 18.84 6.27
C PRO A 414 -3.25 19.81 5.21
N TYR A 415 -4.15 19.34 4.35
CA TYR A 415 -4.83 20.13 3.32
C TYR A 415 -6.35 20.03 3.44
N ILE A 416 -7.04 21.05 2.97
CA ILE A 416 -8.47 20.98 2.65
C ILE A 416 -8.59 20.56 1.18
N VAL A 417 -9.53 19.68 0.88
CA VAL A 417 -9.72 19.12 -0.45
C VAL A 417 -11.19 19.13 -0.86
N LEU A 418 -11.44 19.53 -2.09
CA LEU A 418 -12.70 19.32 -2.81
C LEU A 418 -12.45 18.24 -3.86
N ALA A 419 -13.18 17.13 -3.75
CA ALA A 419 -13.11 16.06 -4.74
C ALA A 419 -14.16 16.30 -5.84
N ASN A 420 -13.74 16.17 -7.10
CA ASN A 420 -14.63 16.30 -8.26
C ASN A 420 -15.28 14.96 -8.66
N ASP A 421 -14.81 13.87 -8.06
CA ASP A 421 -15.36 12.53 -8.20
C ASP A 421 -15.26 11.82 -6.84
N THR A 422 -15.88 10.66 -6.74
CA THR A 422 -15.88 9.79 -5.57
C THR A 422 -14.48 9.31 -5.17
N ASN A 423 -13.46 9.45 -6.02
CA ASN A 423 -12.08 9.11 -5.72
C ASN A 423 -11.10 10.15 -6.27
N ILE A 424 -9.98 10.35 -5.57
CA ILE A 424 -8.84 11.14 -6.06
C ILE A 424 -7.83 10.18 -6.70
N ILE A 425 -7.38 10.53 -7.89
CA ILE A 425 -6.45 9.70 -8.65
C ILE A 425 -5.07 10.36 -8.62
N PHE A 426 -4.10 9.66 -8.03
CA PHE A 426 -2.70 10.05 -7.94
C PHE A 426 -1.85 9.29 -8.97
N ASN A 427 -2.30 9.28 -10.24
CA ASN A 427 -1.62 8.79 -11.45
C ASN A 427 -2.56 9.00 -12.64
N ARG A 428 -2.50 10.15 -13.32
CA ARG A 428 -3.40 10.39 -14.44
C ARG A 428 -2.95 9.60 -15.67
N ALA A 429 -3.83 8.76 -16.22
CA ALA A 429 -3.66 8.29 -17.59
C ALA A 429 -3.85 9.48 -18.54
N ILE A 430 -2.82 9.81 -19.32
CA ILE A 430 -2.90 10.86 -20.35
C ILE A 430 -2.94 10.13 -21.70
N ASN A 431 -3.99 10.36 -22.48
CA ASN A 431 -4.17 9.81 -23.83
C ASN A 431 -4.11 8.27 -23.91
N GLY A 432 -4.73 7.57 -22.96
CA GLY A 432 -4.79 6.09 -22.97
C GLY A 432 -3.50 5.39 -22.54
N GLY A 433 -2.45 6.14 -22.15
CA GLY A 433 -1.20 5.59 -21.62
C GLY A 433 -1.03 5.82 -20.12
N TYR A 434 -0.49 4.81 -19.43
CA TYR A 434 -0.01 4.92 -18.05
C TYR A 434 1.19 5.88 -17.99
N LYS A 435 1.06 7.00 -17.27
CA LYS A 435 2.18 7.89 -16.98
C LYS A 435 2.74 7.56 -15.59
N LYS A 436 4.01 7.15 -15.56
CA LYS A 436 4.76 6.99 -14.30
C LYS A 436 4.92 8.34 -13.64
N CYS A 437 4.52 8.42 -12.39
CA CYS A 437 4.69 9.58 -11.53
C CYS A 437 5.60 9.14 -10.38
N ALA A 438 6.79 9.74 -10.27
CA ALA A 438 7.71 9.38 -9.19
C ALA A 438 7.23 10.01 -7.88
N TYR A 439 6.82 9.17 -6.93
CA TYR A 439 6.42 9.60 -5.58
C TYR A 439 7.48 9.18 -4.57
N ASN A 440 7.91 10.12 -3.74
CA ASN A 440 8.74 9.84 -2.58
C ASN A 440 7.86 9.80 -1.34
N ILE A 441 7.74 8.61 -0.75
CA ILE A 441 6.98 8.35 0.46
C ILE A 441 7.96 8.39 1.64
N THR A 442 7.64 9.19 2.64
CA THR A 442 8.54 9.45 3.76
C THR A 442 8.20 8.58 4.97
N TYR A 443 9.22 7.96 5.56
CA TYR A 443 9.18 7.28 6.87
C TYR A 443 8.76 8.22 8.01
N SER A 444 9.07 9.52 7.86
CA SER A 444 8.80 10.50 8.91
C SER A 444 7.30 10.57 9.21
N ASN A 445 6.92 10.20 10.43
CA ASN A 445 5.58 10.44 10.98
C ASN A 445 5.46 11.84 11.63
N VAL A 446 6.45 12.71 11.44
CA VAL A 446 6.38 14.08 11.96
C VAL A 446 5.39 14.86 11.10
N LEU A 447 4.22 15.10 11.69
CA LEU A 447 3.14 15.89 11.10
C LEU A 447 3.47 17.37 11.25
N GLU A 448 3.26 18.14 10.17
CA GLU A 448 3.42 19.58 10.18
C GLU A 448 2.12 20.24 10.66
N ASP A 449 2.11 20.64 11.92
CA ASP A 449 1.04 21.46 12.48
C ASP A 449 1.14 22.88 11.94
N THR A 450 0.06 23.40 11.34
CA THR A 450 0.01 24.80 10.91
C THR A 450 -0.71 25.65 11.96
N VAL A 451 -0.03 26.67 12.50
CA VAL A 451 -0.55 27.53 13.56
C VAL A 451 -0.99 28.88 12.98
N PHE A 452 -2.21 29.30 13.32
CA PHE A 452 -2.82 30.56 12.92
C PHE A 452 -3.13 31.41 14.14
N SER A 453 -2.63 32.64 14.14
CA SER A 453 -3.07 33.65 15.10
C SER A 453 -4.41 34.25 14.67
N ASN A 454 -5.26 34.62 15.62
CA ASN A 454 -6.48 35.38 15.31
C ASN A 454 -6.11 36.75 14.73
N VAL A 455 -6.72 37.11 13.60
CA VAL A 455 -6.43 38.37 12.90
C VAL A 455 -7.05 39.58 13.59
N ASP A 456 -8.08 39.37 14.42
CA ASP A 456 -8.89 40.43 15.04
C ASP A 456 -8.46 40.78 16.48
N GLY A 457 -7.26 40.36 16.91
CA GLY A 457 -6.74 40.64 18.25
C GLY A 457 -7.36 39.80 19.38
N LEU A 458 -8.18 38.80 19.04
CA LEU A 458 -8.73 37.83 19.99
C LEU A 458 -7.62 36.93 20.55
N PRO A 459 -7.61 36.63 21.87
CA PRO A 459 -6.60 35.76 22.46
C PRO A 459 -6.69 34.32 21.91
N GLY A 460 -5.59 33.57 22.03
CA GLY A 460 -5.49 32.18 21.57
C GLY A 460 -4.97 32.00 20.15
N THR A 461 -4.70 30.76 19.78
CA THR A 461 -4.26 30.35 18.45
C THR A 461 -5.06 29.17 17.95
N TRP A 462 -5.11 29.00 16.64
CA TRP A 462 -5.69 27.83 16.00
C TRP A 462 -4.57 26.96 15.43
N THR A 463 -4.67 25.65 15.57
CA THR A 463 -3.74 24.70 14.97
C THR A 463 -4.49 23.76 14.05
N PHE A 464 -4.11 23.71 12.78
CA PHE A 464 -4.57 22.70 11.84
C PHE A 464 -3.64 21.50 11.92
N LYS A 465 -4.18 20.39 12.42
CA LYS A 465 -3.42 19.19 12.80
C LYS A 465 -3.80 18.03 11.90
N GLY A 466 -2.80 17.42 11.27
CA GLY A 466 -2.95 16.12 10.63
C GLY A 466 -2.99 14.97 11.63
N THR A 467 -3.36 13.77 11.20
CA THR A 467 -3.16 12.54 11.96
C THR A 467 -2.87 11.35 11.05
N TYR A 468 -2.01 10.44 11.52
CA TYR A 468 -1.79 9.11 10.94
C TYR A 468 -2.33 7.99 11.82
N GLU A 469 -2.93 8.32 12.96
CA GLU A 469 -3.63 7.39 13.83
C GLU A 469 -5.11 7.76 13.95
N LYS A 470 -5.94 6.79 14.32
CA LYS A 470 -7.34 7.05 14.62
C LYS A 470 -7.45 7.83 15.92
N ILE A 471 -7.99 9.04 15.86
CA ILE A 471 -8.32 9.83 17.05
C ILE A 471 -9.80 9.59 17.40
N THR A 472 -10.09 9.41 18.68
CA THR A 472 -11.46 9.39 19.22
C THR A 472 -11.54 10.43 20.33
N PHE A 473 -12.42 11.41 20.18
CA PHE A 473 -12.54 12.49 21.15
C PHE A 473 -13.44 12.09 22.31
N ASN A 474 -12.99 12.39 23.53
CA ASN A 474 -13.76 12.31 24.77
C ASN A 474 -14.09 13.73 25.27
N GLU A 475 -14.76 13.84 26.42
CA GLU A 475 -15.17 15.13 27.00
C GLU A 475 -14.01 16.13 27.18
N SER A 476 -12.80 15.66 27.49
CA SER A 476 -11.65 16.54 27.71
C SER A 476 -10.89 16.88 26.43
N SER A 477 -10.81 15.96 25.47
CA SER A 477 -10.04 16.14 24.23
C SER A 477 -10.83 16.82 23.11
N LYS A 478 -12.16 16.76 23.12
CA LYS A 478 -13.03 17.40 22.10
C LYS A 478 -13.02 18.93 22.15
N LYS A 479 -12.60 19.51 23.26
CA LYS A 479 -12.75 20.95 23.56
C LYS A 479 -12.16 21.82 22.45
N GLY A 480 -12.92 22.70 21.81
CA GLY A 480 -12.42 23.56 20.73
C GLY A 480 -11.85 22.81 19.50
N VAL A 481 -12.28 21.57 19.27
CA VAL A 481 -11.92 20.79 18.07
C VAL A 481 -13.01 20.93 17.02
N TYR A 482 -12.61 21.11 15.76
CA TYR A 482 -13.50 21.22 14.61
C TYR A 482 -13.01 20.39 13.44
N GLY A 483 -13.93 19.94 12.59
CA GLY A 483 -13.61 19.24 11.36
C GLY A 483 -14.80 19.10 10.42
N PHE A 484 -14.55 18.63 9.21
CA PHE A 484 -15.62 18.29 8.27
C PHE A 484 -16.33 17.01 8.68
N ALA A 485 -17.66 17.04 8.73
CA ALA A 485 -18.48 15.86 8.94
C ALA A 485 -18.32 14.90 7.75
N GLY A 486 -17.89 13.66 8.02
CA GLY A 486 -17.68 12.66 6.96
C GLY A 486 -18.98 12.10 6.38
N ASN A 487 -20.06 12.10 7.16
CA ASN A 487 -21.38 11.60 6.78
C ASN A 487 -22.46 12.50 7.40
N SER A 488 -23.65 12.51 6.81
CA SER A 488 -24.81 13.13 7.45
C SER A 488 -25.27 12.30 8.66
N GLN A 489 -25.60 12.94 9.77
CA GLN A 489 -26.06 12.30 11.00
C GLN A 489 -27.23 13.07 11.62
N GLY A 490 -28.36 12.37 11.82
CA GLY A 490 -29.61 13.00 12.25
C GLY A 490 -30.07 14.10 11.29
N ASP A 491 -30.87 15.02 11.80
CA ASP A 491 -31.46 16.11 10.99
C ASP A 491 -30.52 17.34 10.86
N ASN A 492 -29.45 17.42 11.67
CA ASN A 492 -28.69 18.65 11.90
C ASN A 492 -27.23 18.63 11.42
N ILE A 493 -26.70 17.46 11.02
CA ILE A 493 -25.32 17.34 10.52
C ILE A 493 -25.39 16.83 9.09
N THR A 494 -24.87 17.62 8.16
CA THR A 494 -24.72 17.21 6.75
C THR A 494 -23.26 16.90 6.44
N ALA A 495 -23.01 15.89 5.59
CA ALA A 495 -21.66 15.61 5.09
C ALA A 495 -21.00 16.88 4.50
N GLY A 496 -19.74 17.12 4.83
CA GLY A 496 -18.98 18.31 4.42
C GLY A 496 -19.24 19.58 5.22
N GLN A 497 -20.11 19.54 6.23
CA GLN A 497 -20.28 20.67 7.16
C GLN A 497 -19.10 20.72 8.12
N PHE A 498 -18.56 21.92 8.37
CA PHE A 498 -17.46 22.12 9.31
C PHE A 498 -18.01 22.43 10.71
N ILE A 499 -17.92 21.45 11.61
CA ILE A 499 -18.63 21.46 12.90
C ILE A 499 -17.68 21.16 14.06
N LYS A 500 -18.09 21.57 15.26
CA LYS A 500 -17.42 21.23 16.53
C LYS A 500 -17.52 19.73 16.79
N ALA A 501 -16.45 19.13 17.31
CA ALA A 501 -16.41 17.70 17.59
C ALA A 501 -17.27 17.35 18.81
N GLY A 502 -18.20 16.42 18.63
CA GLY A 502 -18.93 15.78 19.73
C GLY A 502 -18.12 14.70 20.45
N THR A 503 -18.61 14.25 21.60
CA THR A 503 -18.04 13.10 22.31
C THR A 503 -18.24 11.83 21.49
N GLY A 504 -17.17 11.06 21.31
CA GLY A 504 -17.14 9.88 20.43
C GLY A 504 -16.90 10.20 18.95
N ALA A 505 -16.79 11.48 18.57
CA ALA A 505 -16.38 11.85 17.22
C ALA A 505 -14.98 11.28 16.94
N THR A 506 -14.77 10.80 15.71
CA THR A 506 -13.51 10.17 15.30
C THR A 506 -12.92 10.85 14.09
N VAL A 507 -11.59 10.91 14.06
CA VAL A 507 -10.81 11.35 12.91
C VAL A 507 -9.95 10.17 12.49
N PRO A 508 -10.27 9.52 11.35
CA PRO A 508 -9.44 8.45 10.82
C PRO A 508 -8.03 8.95 10.44
N PRO A 509 -7.04 8.06 10.37
CA PRO A 509 -5.74 8.30 9.73
C PRO A 509 -5.86 9.04 8.38
N MET A 510 -4.82 9.80 8.04
CA MET A 510 -4.70 10.59 6.81
C MET A 510 -5.78 11.68 6.67
N ARG A 511 -6.26 12.20 7.80
CA ARG A 511 -7.20 13.32 7.88
C ARG A 511 -6.61 14.40 8.77
N ALA A 512 -7.25 15.56 8.74
CA ALA A 512 -6.89 16.68 9.59
C ALA A 512 -8.12 17.27 10.30
N TYR A 513 -7.86 17.96 11.40
CA TYR A 513 -8.84 18.68 12.20
C TYR A 513 -8.23 19.99 12.68
N LEU A 514 -9.09 20.94 13.05
CA LEU A 514 -8.69 22.23 13.58
C LEU A 514 -8.87 22.23 15.10
N LYS A 515 -7.89 22.75 15.83
CA LYS A 515 -7.91 22.85 17.28
C LYS A 515 -7.69 24.29 17.71
N TYR A 516 -8.58 24.83 18.54
CA TYR A 516 -8.33 26.06 19.26
C TYR A 516 -7.47 25.80 20.50
N ASN A 517 -6.41 26.58 20.67
CA ASN A 517 -5.57 26.62 21.86
C ASN A 517 -5.79 27.95 22.56
N SER A 518 -6.35 27.91 23.77
CA SER A 518 -6.47 29.11 24.59
C SER A 518 -5.08 29.62 24.97
N ALA A 519 -4.92 30.94 25.03
CA ALA A 519 -3.71 31.56 25.55
C ALA A 519 -3.69 31.33 27.07
N GLY A 520 -2.90 30.37 27.54
CA GLY A 520 -2.80 30.09 28.98
C GLY A 520 -2.36 31.30 29.80
N VAL A 521 -2.93 31.43 31.00
CA VAL A 521 -2.66 32.49 31.99
C VAL A 521 -1.18 32.55 32.39
N LEU A 522 -0.41 33.45 31.76
CA LEU A 522 0.84 33.94 32.34
C LEU A 522 0.61 35.38 32.83
N ALA A 523 0.29 35.45 34.12
CA ALA A 523 0.51 36.58 35.04
C ALA A 523 0.23 38.00 34.52
N LYS A 524 -0.98 38.48 34.82
CA LYS A 524 -1.21 39.78 35.47
C LYS A 524 -0.68 41.03 34.73
N ALA A 525 -0.92 41.17 33.43
CA ALA A 525 -0.86 42.46 32.74
C ALA A 525 -1.57 42.43 31.37
N ALA A 526 -2.90 42.43 31.38
CA ALA A 526 -3.82 43.00 30.37
C ALA A 526 -5.15 42.27 30.50
N ALA A 527 -6.23 43.01 30.72
CA ALA A 527 -7.60 42.50 30.69
C ALA A 527 -7.99 42.19 29.23
N GLY A 528 -7.39 41.15 28.65
CA GLY A 528 -7.88 40.49 27.44
C GLY A 528 -8.66 39.26 27.89
N THR A 529 -9.98 39.35 27.86
CA THR A 529 -10.90 38.24 28.17
C THR A 529 -10.56 37.03 27.31
N GLU A 530 -10.16 35.92 27.94
CA GLU A 530 -10.13 34.61 27.27
C GLU A 530 -11.51 34.32 26.68
N ILE A 531 -11.56 33.79 25.44
CA ILE A 531 -12.80 33.24 24.89
C ILE A 531 -13.05 31.92 25.61
N ALA A 532 -14.12 31.85 26.41
CA ALA A 532 -14.48 30.64 27.11
C ALA A 532 -14.92 29.56 26.09
N GLU A 533 -14.84 28.28 26.47
CA GLU A 533 -15.14 27.18 25.54
C GLU A 533 -16.61 27.19 25.07
N GLU A 534 -17.49 27.59 25.97
CA GLU A 534 -18.91 27.85 25.76
C GLU A 534 -19.18 29.00 24.78
N ASP A 535 -18.23 29.91 24.59
CA ASP A 535 -18.33 31.05 23.67
C ASP A 535 -17.81 30.70 22.26
N LEU A 536 -17.22 29.52 22.07
CA LEU A 536 -16.81 29.04 20.76
C LEU A 536 -18.02 28.48 19.99
N PRO A 537 -18.18 28.82 18.69
CA PRO A 537 -19.37 28.51 17.92
C PRO A 537 -19.52 27.00 17.67
N GLU A 538 -20.75 26.52 17.48
CA GLU A 538 -20.96 25.10 17.10
C GLU A 538 -20.54 24.80 15.65
N THR A 539 -20.54 25.81 14.79
CA THR A 539 -20.16 25.71 13.37
C THR A 539 -19.28 26.87 12.96
N ILE A 540 -18.29 26.61 12.10
CA ILE A 540 -17.44 27.65 11.51
C ILE A 540 -17.65 27.66 10.00
N VAL A 541 -17.78 28.85 9.41
CA VAL A 541 -18.01 29.00 7.98
C VAL A 541 -16.69 28.87 7.23
N VAL A 542 -16.63 27.98 6.24
CA VAL A 542 -15.45 27.86 5.36
C VAL A 542 -15.72 28.61 4.06
N LYS A 543 -14.88 29.60 3.74
CA LYS A 543 -14.97 30.42 2.53
C LYS A 543 -13.85 30.06 1.57
N PHE A 544 -14.24 29.55 0.40
CA PHE A 544 -13.31 29.19 -0.67
C PHE A 544 -13.07 30.40 -1.57
N ILE A 545 -11.80 30.77 -1.70
CA ILE A 545 -11.32 31.89 -2.52
C ILE A 545 -10.56 31.30 -3.72
N ASP A 546 -10.93 31.74 -4.92
CA ASP A 546 -10.23 31.40 -6.15
C ASP A 546 -8.94 32.23 -6.30
N GLY A 547 -8.03 31.82 -7.19
CA GLY A 547 -6.72 32.46 -7.38
C GLY A 547 -6.78 33.92 -7.87
N ASP A 548 -7.96 34.41 -8.26
CA ASP A 548 -8.22 35.81 -8.61
C ASP A 548 -8.86 36.64 -7.48
N GLY A 549 -9.06 36.05 -6.30
CA GLY A 549 -9.70 36.68 -5.13
C GLY A 549 -11.23 36.62 -5.13
N SER A 550 -11.86 35.98 -6.11
CA SER A 550 -13.33 35.80 -6.14
C SER A 550 -13.78 34.65 -5.24
N THR A 551 -14.92 34.82 -4.55
CA THR A 551 -15.50 33.76 -3.69
C THR A 551 -16.32 32.81 -4.55
N THR A 552 -15.85 31.58 -4.72
CA THR A 552 -16.49 30.55 -5.57
C THR A 552 -17.58 29.75 -4.86
N ALA A 553 -17.59 29.73 -3.52
CA ALA A 553 -18.67 29.12 -2.73
C ALA A 553 -18.80 29.78 -1.33
N THR A 554 -20.02 30.17 -0.96
CA THR A 554 -20.41 30.51 0.42
C THR A 554 -21.53 29.57 0.82
N GLY A 555 -21.29 28.63 1.74
CA GLY A 555 -22.32 27.77 2.30
C GLY A 555 -22.51 28.07 3.78
N THR A 556 -23.67 28.60 4.16
CA THR A 556 -24.14 28.64 5.55
C THR A 556 -25.62 28.31 5.63
N MET A 557 -25.94 27.30 6.44
CA MET A 557 -27.29 26.91 6.83
C MET A 557 -27.41 27.13 8.34
N ASN A 558 -28.40 27.91 8.78
CA ASN A 558 -28.74 28.04 10.20
C ASN A 558 -29.70 26.89 10.57
N THR A 559 -29.25 25.95 11.41
CA THR A 559 -30.02 24.73 11.74
C THR A 559 -31.07 24.91 12.86
N ILE A 560 -31.16 26.08 13.49
CA ILE A 560 -32.26 26.38 14.43
C ILE A 560 -33.51 26.84 13.66
N THR A 561 -33.34 27.52 12.53
CA THR A 561 -34.45 28.10 11.74
C THR A 561 -34.60 27.51 10.34
N GLY A 562 -33.64 26.72 9.85
CA GLY A 562 -33.63 26.19 8.48
C GLY A 562 -33.36 27.25 7.41
N GLU A 563 -32.88 28.44 7.79
CA GLU A 563 -32.70 29.56 6.87
C GLU A 563 -31.36 29.48 6.14
N ILE A 564 -31.41 29.54 4.81
CA ILE A 564 -30.23 29.71 3.93
C ILE A 564 -30.07 31.21 3.69
N THR A 565 -29.13 31.85 4.38
CA THR A 565 -28.85 33.27 4.17
C THR A 565 -27.91 33.45 2.97
N MET A 566 -28.48 33.81 1.82
CA MET A 566 -27.75 34.58 0.83
C MET A 566 -27.84 36.05 1.21
N ASP A 567 -26.68 36.73 1.22
CA ASP A 567 -26.48 38.15 1.52
C ASP A 567 -27.74 39.01 1.27
N GLU A 568 -28.31 39.58 2.34
CA GLU A 568 -29.69 40.08 2.40
C GLU A 568 -30.03 41.20 1.39
N ASN A 569 -29.02 41.75 0.71
CA ASN A 569 -29.12 42.87 -0.21
C ASN A 569 -28.75 42.53 -1.67
N LYS A 570 -28.45 41.26 -2.00
CA LYS A 570 -28.05 40.88 -3.37
C LYS A 570 -29.25 40.51 -4.24
N TRP A 571 -29.35 41.17 -5.38
CA TRP A 571 -30.34 40.90 -6.41
C TRP A 571 -29.69 40.14 -7.56
N PHE A 572 -30.42 39.21 -8.17
CA PHE A 572 -29.95 38.46 -9.33
C PHE A 572 -30.97 38.55 -10.46
N ASP A 573 -30.48 38.59 -11.70
CA ASP A 573 -31.35 38.46 -12.87
C ASP A 573 -31.74 36.99 -13.12
N MET A 574 -32.64 36.76 -14.09
CA MET A 574 -33.08 35.40 -14.46
C MET A 574 -31.96 34.50 -15.02
N LYS A 575 -30.77 35.05 -15.26
CA LYS A 575 -29.58 34.32 -15.71
C LYS A 575 -28.57 34.11 -14.58
N GLY A 576 -28.94 34.42 -13.33
CA GLY A 576 -28.10 34.24 -12.15
C GLY A 576 -26.98 35.26 -12.00
N ARG A 577 -26.98 36.36 -12.76
CA ARG A 577 -25.96 37.40 -12.66
C ARG A 577 -26.27 38.34 -11.50
N MET A 578 -25.27 38.56 -10.64
CA MET A 578 -25.38 39.44 -9.48
C MET A 578 -25.57 40.90 -9.91
N MET A 579 -26.50 41.59 -9.26
CA MET A 579 -26.82 42.99 -9.47
C MET A 579 -26.45 43.79 -8.22
N ASN A 580 -25.74 44.91 -8.43
CA ASN A 580 -25.20 45.74 -7.35
C ASN A 580 -26.27 46.55 -6.59
N LYS A 581 -27.53 46.54 -7.06
CA LYS A 581 -28.66 47.28 -6.45
C LYS A 581 -30.00 46.66 -6.82
N LYS A 582 -31.06 47.02 -6.08
CA LYS A 582 -32.44 46.65 -6.40
C LYS A 582 -32.79 47.05 -7.84
N PRO A 583 -33.31 46.13 -8.67
CA PRO A 583 -33.73 46.42 -10.03
C PRO A 583 -34.85 47.47 -10.04
N THR A 584 -34.70 48.46 -10.92
CA THR A 584 -35.70 49.51 -11.16
C THR A 584 -36.54 49.25 -12.40
N VAL A 585 -36.17 48.24 -13.20
CA VAL A 585 -36.87 47.85 -14.43
C VAL A 585 -37.90 46.78 -14.11
N LYS A 586 -39.09 46.89 -14.72
CA LYS A 586 -40.15 45.88 -14.57
C LYS A 586 -39.66 44.53 -15.07
N GLY A 587 -39.79 43.50 -14.27
CA GLY A 587 -39.23 42.20 -14.60
C GLY A 587 -39.25 41.23 -13.44
N THR A 588 -38.84 40.00 -13.73
CA THR A 588 -38.65 38.98 -12.69
C THR A 588 -37.18 38.90 -12.33
N TYR A 589 -36.90 38.88 -11.04
CA TYR A 589 -35.58 38.81 -10.44
C TYR A 589 -35.58 37.78 -9.31
N TYR A 590 -34.40 37.46 -8.81
CA TYR A 590 -34.24 36.66 -7.60
C TYR A 590 -33.66 37.53 -6.48
N ASN A 591 -34.28 37.45 -5.30
CA ASN A 591 -33.80 38.06 -4.07
C ASN A 591 -34.19 37.15 -2.90
N LYS A 592 -33.27 36.94 -1.94
CA LYS A 592 -33.43 35.99 -0.83
C LYS A 592 -33.80 34.57 -1.28
N GLY A 593 -33.22 34.11 -2.39
CA GLY A 593 -33.55 32.81 -2.99
C GLY A 593 -34.97 32.68 -3.54
N GLN A 594 -35.77 33.75 -3.53
CA GLN A 594 -37.15 33.76 -4.02
C GLN A 594 -37.28 34.56 -5.30
N LYS A 595 -38.22 34.13 -6.16
CA LYS A 595 -38.59 34.83 -7.39
C LYS A 595 -39.42 36.06 -7.04
N VAL A 596 -38.89 37.26 -7.28
CA VAL A 596 -39.53 38.55 -7.01
C VAL A 596 -39.86 39.26 -8.32
N ILE A 597 -41.10 39.72 -8.47
CA ILE A 597 -41.53 40.49 -9.63
C ILE A 597 -41.55 41.97 -9.27
N ILE A 598 -40.71 42.76 -9.95
CA ILE A 598 -40.75 44.22 -9.90
C ILE A 598 -41.81 44.67 -10.91
N LYS A 599 -42.86 45.33 -10.42
CA LYS A 599 -44.02 45.77 -11.21
C LYS A 599 -43.94 47.22 -11.65
#